data_AF-A0A1G6PW91-F1
#
_entry.id   AF-A0A1G6PW91-F1
#
_cell.length_a   1.000
_cell.length_b   1.000
_cell.length_c   1.000
_cell.angle_alpha   90.00
_cell.angle_beta   90.00
_cell.angle_gamma   90.00
#
_symmetry.space_group_name_H-M   'P 1'
#
loop_
_entity.id
_entity.type
_entity.pdbx_description
1 polymer ?
#
loop_
_entity_poly.entity_id
_entity_poly.type
_entity_poly.pdbx_seq_one_letter_code
_entity_poly.pdbx_strand_id
1 'polypeptide(L)'
;MSTTRSFIQVSKAWYAGSALGDDTERFDIIVEDTNWSAQFSVHWPKHSPSGSSELVVLDDAWRALAGCNDLISSMAMAIEALTPPMLRAQLLSCGFADATASTSSAH
;
A
#
# COMPACT_ATOMS: atom_id res chain seq x y z
N MET A 1 -19.51 -7.72 10.43
CA MET A 1 -18.77 -6.48 10.14
C MET A 1 -17.86 -6.81 8.97
N SER A 2 -18.02 -6.12 7.84
CA SER A 2 -17.22 -6.40 6.64
C SER A 2 -16.14 -5.35 6.54
N THR A 3 -14.91 -5.72 6.88
CA THR A 3 -13.75 -4.87 6.63
C THR A 3 -13.29 -5.13 5.21
N THR A 4 -13.26 -4.09 4.39
CA THR A 4 -12.74 -4.13 3.03
C THR A 4 -11.29 -3.68 3.04
N ARG A 5 -10.45 -4.35 2.24
CA ARG A 5 -9.03 -4.07 2.13
C ARG A 5 -8.66 -3.97 0.66
N SER A 6 -8.01 -2.88 0.27
CA SER A 6 -7.60 -2.65 -1.12
C SER A 6 -6.25 -1.94 -1.18
N PHE A 7 -5.65 -1.94 -2.36
CA PHE A 7 -4.42 -1.19 -2.61
C PHE A 7 -4.42 -0.52 -3.98
N ILE A 8 -3.63 0.53 -4.11
CA ILE A 8 -3.36 1.24 -5.36
C ILE A 8 -1.84 1.26 -5.55
N GLN A 9 -1.35 0.69 -6.65
CA GLN A 9 0.03 0.87 -7.07
C GLN A 9 0.15 2.23 -7.77
N VAL A 10 0.51 3.26 -7.01
CA VAL A 10 0.50 4.66 -7.45
C VAL A 10 1.36 4.88 -8.67
N SER A 11 2.51 4.20 -8.81
CA SER A 11 3.38 4.35 -9.99
C SER A 11 2.74 3.91 -11.31
N LYS A 12 1.70 3.08 -11.24
CA LYS A 12 0.95 2.55 -12.39
C LYS A 12 -0.42 3.20 -12.55
N ALA A 13 -0.79 4.11 -11.65
CA ALA A 13 -2.03 4.85 -11.78
C ALA A 13 -1.95 5.83 -12.96
N TRP A 14 -3.06 6.02 -13.67
CA TRP A 14 -3.09 6.84 -14.90
C TRP A 14 -2.75 8.32 -14.69
N TYR A 15 -2.80 8.82 -13.45
CA TYR A 15 -2.48 10.21 -13.06
C TYR A 15 -1.07 10.37 -12.45
N ALA A 16 -0.28 9.29 -12.40
CA ALA A 16 0.93 9.21 -11.56
C ALA A 16 2.13 10.06 -12.01
N GLY A 17 2.09 10.66 -13.21
CA GLY A 17 3.23 11.37 -13.79
C GLY A 17 3.74 12.56 -12.95
N SER A 18 2.90 13.13 -12.08
CA SER A 18 3.25 14.25 -11.18
C SER A 18 3.21 13.90 -9.69
N ALA A 19 2.66 12.74 -9.30
CA ALA A 19 2.39 12.41 -7.90
C ALA A 19 3.52 11.65 -7.19
N LEU A 20 4.50 11.13 -7.93
CA LEU A 20 5.56 10.27 -7.39
C LEU A 20 6.71 11.02 -6.73
N GLY A 21 6.91 12.32 -6.99
CA GLY A 21 8.02 13.08 -6.40
C GLY A 21 9.38 12.35 -6.49
N ASP A 22 10.01 12.13 -5.33
CA ASP A 22 11.28 11.39 -5.19
C ASP A 22 11.12 9.88 -4.98
N ASP A 23 9.89 9.37 -4.93
CA ASP A 23 9.60 7.94 -4.84
C ASP A 23 9.73 7.27 -6.21
N THR A 24 10.35 6.09 -6.24
CA THR A 24 10.38 5.26 -7.45
C THR A 24 9.15 4.39 -7.61
N GLU A 25 8.49 4.08 -6.49
CA GLU A 25 7.33 3.20 -6.41
C GLU A 25 6.59 3.44 -5.09
N ARG A 26 5.26 3.39 -5.13
CA ARG A 26 4.41 3.59 -3.95
C ARG A 26 3.14 2.75 -4.05
N PHE A 27 2.80 2.10 -2.95
CA PHE A 27 1.54 1.40 -2.73
C PHE A 27 0.76 2.12 -1.64
N ASP A 28 -0.42 2.61 -1.99
CA ASP A 28 -1.40 3.09 -1.03
C ASP A 28 -2.28 1.90 -0.61
N ILE A 29 -2.35 1.64 0.69
CA ILE A 29 -3.11 0.54 1.26
C ILE A 29 -4.28 1.14 2.05
N ILE A 30 -5.48 0.75 1.66
CA ILE A 30 -6.73 1.34 2.14
C ILE A 30 -7.48 0.25 2.90
N VAL A 31 -7.92 0.58 4.11
CA VAL A 31 -8.73 -0.29 4.95
C VAL A 31 -10.01 0.46 5.32
N GLU A 32 -11.13 -0.15 4.98
CA GLU A 32 -12.46 0.42 5.20
C GLU A 32 -13.29 -0.52 6.07
N ASP A 33 -13.97 0.07 7.04
CA ASP A 33 -15.01 -0.56 7.83
C ASP A 33 -16.26 0.31 7.75
N THR A 34 -17.35 -0.20 8.27
CA THR A 34 -18.67 0.43 8.31
C THR A 34 -18.67 1.89 8.79
N ASN A 35 -17.73 2.26 9.67
CA ASN A 35 -17.72 3.56 10.35
C ASN A 35 -16.42 4.36 10.16
N TRP A 36 -15.44 3.84 9.44
CA TRP A 36 -14.16 4.51 9.26
C TRP A 36 -13.43 3.98 8.02
N SER A 37 -12.63 4.84 7.42
CA SER A 37 -11.69 4.50 6.34
C SER A 37 -10.36 5.15 6.70
N ALA A 38 -9.27 4.42 6.54
CA ALA A 38 -7.94 4.95 6.76
C ALA A 38 -6.93 4.31 5.80
N GLN A 39 -5.83 5.03 5.58
CA GLN A 39 -4.84 4.69 4.57
C GLN A 39 -3.44 4.78 5.16
N PHE A 40 -2.61 3.80 4.82
CA PHE A 40 -1.16 3.86 5.03
C PHE A 40 -0.47 3.52 3.71
N SER A 41 0.84 3.75 3.61
CA SER A 41 1.56 3.51 2.36
C SER A 41 2.90 2.84 2.57
N VAL A 42 3.31 2.07 1.55
CA VAL A 42 4.67 1.55 1.43
C VAL A 42 5.30 2.14 0.17
N HIS A 43 6.50 2.69 0.28
CA HIS A 43 7.18 3.35 -0.84
C HIS A 43 8.67 3.03 -0.89
N TRP A 44 9.29 3.24 -2.06
CA TRP A 44 10.72 3.02 -2.31
C TRP A 44 11.39 4.34 -2.71
N PRO A 45 11.93 5.11 -1.75
CA PRO A 45 12.61 6.37 -2.04
C PRO A 45 13.87 6.15 -2.87
N LYS A 46 14.14 7.04 -3.83
CA LYS A 46 15.38 7.01 -4.64
C LYS A 46 16.67 7.02 -3.82
N HIS A 47 16.63 7.66 -2.65
CA HIS A 47 17.80 7.86 -1.79
C HIS A 47 17.90 6.84 -0.65
N SER A 48 17.06 5.80 -0.66
CA SER A 48 17.11 4.75 0.34
C SER A 48 18.50 4.08 0.34
N PRO A 49 19.25 4.07 1.47
CA PRO A 49 20.64 3.61 1.55
C PRO A 49 20.91 2.19 1.03
N SER A 50 19.87 1.39 0.88
CA SER A 50 19.91 -0.02 0.45
C SER A 50 18.78 -0.40 -0.51
N GLY A 51 18.06 0.58 -1.08
CA GLY A 51 16.82 0.29 -1.84
C GLY A 51 15.71 -0.29 -0.97
N SER A 52 15.76 -0.03 0.34
CA SER A 52 14.75 -0.46 1.32
C SER A 52 13.43 0.28 1.08
N SER A 53 12.34 -0.44 1.29
CA SER A 53 11.01 0.15 1.39
C SER A 53 10.80 0.86 2.72
N GLU A 54 10.05 1.94 2.71
CA GLU A 54 9.59 2.64 3.90
C GLU A 54 8.09 2.43 4.10
N LEU A 55 7.67 2.25 5.36
CA LEU A 55 6.27 2.20 5.76
C LEU A 55 5.88 3.55 6.37
N VAL A 56 4.86 4.19 5.81
CA VAL A 56 4.33 5.47 6.28
C VAL A 56 2.94 5.28 6.85
N VAL A 57 2.78 5.67 8.10
CA VAL A 57 1.54 5.55 8.87
C VAL A 57 1.22 6.93 9.44
N LEU A 58 0.07 7.48 9.07
CA LEU A 58 -0.45 8.72 9.64
C LEU A 58 -1.20 8.43 10.95
N ASP A 59 -1.47 9.47 11.74
CA ASP A 59 -2.06 9.35 13.09
C ASP A 59 -3.40 8.61 13.12
N ASP A 60 -4.20 8.74 12.06
CA ASP A 60 -5.50 8.07 11.90
C ASP A 60 -5.40 6.64 11.33
N ALA A 61 -4.24 6.27 10.77
CA ALA A 61 -4.02 5.02 10.07
C ALA A 61 -3.50 3.87 10.96
N TRP A 62 -3.17 4.14 12.23
CA TRP A 62 -2.75 3.10 13.18
C TRP A 62 -3.79 1.98 13.31
N ARG A 63 -5.09 2.35 13.27
CA ARG A 63 -6.18 1.37 13.33
C ARG A 63 -6.23 0.48 12.08
N ALA A 64 -5.99 1.04 10.90
CA ALA A 64 -5.90 0.27 9.65
C ALA A 64 -4.74 -0.73 9.72
N LEU A 65 -3.56 -0.28 10.16
CA LEU A 65 -2.38 -1.12 10.30
C LEU A 65 -2.62 -2.30 11.25
N ALA A 66 -3.23 -2.05 12.41
CA ALA A 66 -3.57 -3.08 13.39
C ALA A 66 -4.56 -4.14 12.86
N GLY A 67 -5.38 -3.78 11.86
CA GLY A 67 -6.29 -4.70 11.16
C GLY A 67 -5.61 -5.56 10.10
N CYS A 68 -4.32 -5.37 9.84
CA CYS A 68 -3.56 -5.98 8.75
C CYS A 68 -2.45 -6.92 9.24
N ASN A 69 -2.66 -7.61 10.36
CA ASN A 69 -1.66 -8.49 10.98
C ASN A 69 -1.17 -9.62 10.05
N ASP A 70 -2.03 -10.09 9.15
CA ASP A 70 -1.69 -11.07 8.11
C ASP A 70 -0.67 -10.52 7.11
N LEU A 71 -0.90 -9.30 6.62
CA LEU A 71 0.03 -8.59 5.74
C LEU A 71 1.36 -8.33 6.45
N ILE A 72 1.33 -7.83 7.69
CA ILE A 72 2.56 -7.56 8.46
C ILE A 72 3.35 -8.85 8.70
N SER A 73 2.68 -9.95 9.03
CA SER A 73 3.32 -11.26 9.19
C SER A 73 3.94 -11.74 7.87
N SER A 74 3.26 -11.55 6.75
CA SER A 74 3.77 -11.91 5.43
C SER A 74 4.99 -11.05 5.03
N MET A 75 4.97 -9.75 5.32
CA MET A 75 6.09 -8.84 5.04
C MET A 75 7.28 -9.16 5.93
N ALA A 76 7.06 -9.49 7.20
CA ALA A 76 8.09 -9.89 8.15
C ALA A 76 8.80 -11.20 7.77
N MET A 77 8.26 -12.01 6.86
CA MET A 77 8.96 -13.17 6.30
C MET A 77 9.92 -12.80 5.15
N ALA A 78 9.80 -11.60 4.59
CA ALA A 78 10.54 -11.13 3.41
C ALA A 78 11.64 -10.09 3.77
N ILE A 79 12.28 -10.27 4.93
CA ILE A 79 13.10 -9.27 5.64
C ILE A 79 14.22 -8.65 4.79
N GLU A 80 14.84 -9.41 3.88
CA GLU A 80 16.10 -8.98 3.25
C GLU A 80 15.93 -8.10 2.00
N ALA A 81 14.78 -8.13 1.33
CA ALA A 81 14.55 -7.33 0.12
C ALA A 81 13.07 -7.35 -0.30
N LEU A 82 12.20 -6.64 0.42
CA LEU A 82 10.84 -6.45 -0.06
C LEU A 82 10.88 -5.62 -1.35
N THR A 83 10.46 -6.23 -2.46
CA THR A 83 10.37 -5.57 -3.77
C THR A 83 8.91 -5.22 -4.11
N PRO A 84 8.67 -4.26 -5.01
CA PRO A 84 7.30 -3.93 -5.45
C PRO A 84 6.47 -5.12 -5.97
N PRO A 85 7.01 -6.02 -6.83
CA PRO A 85 6.26 -7.20 -7.26
C PRO A 85 5.95 -8.15 -6.10
N MET A 86 6.85 -8.27 -5.13
CA MET A 86 6.63 -9.10 -3.94
C MET A 86 5.52 -8.54 -3.06
N LEU A 87 5.54 -7.23 -2.77
CA LEU A 87 4.48 -6.60 -1.98
C LEU A 87 3.12 -6.76 -2.67
N ARG A 88 3.03 -6.55 -3.99
CA ARG A 88 1.79 -6.78 -4.75
C ARG A 88 1.29 -8.23 -4.59
N ALA A 89 2.18 -9.22 -4.70
CA ALA A 89 1.81 -10.62 -4.54
C ALA A 89 1.33 -10.92 -3.11
N GLN A 90 1.98 -10.35 -2.09
CA GLN A 90 1.59 -10.50 -0.68
C GLN A 90 0.23 -9.87 -0.39
N LEU A 91 -0.03 -8.66 -0.89
CA LEU A 91 -1.33 -7.98 -0.77
C LEU A 91 -2.46 -8.83 -1.38
N LEU A 92 -2.26 -9.35 -2.60
CA LEU A 92 -3.22 -10.25 -3.24
C LEU A 92 -3.42 -11.54 -2.42
N SER A 93 -2.34 -12.14 -1.91
CA SER A 93 -2.40 -13.34 -1.07
C SER A 93 -3.12 -13.09 0.27
N CYS A 94 -3.06 -11.87 0.80
CA CYS A 94 -3.80 -11.45 1.99
C CYS A 94 -5.23 -11.01 1.66
N GLY A 95 -5.70 -11.15 0.42
CA GLY A 95 -7.08 -10.83 0.03
C GLY A 95 -7.36 -9.34 -0.13
N PHE A 96 -6.34 -8.51 -0.34
CA PHE A 96 -6.54 -7.11 -0.73
C PHE A 96 -6.96 -7.03 -2.20
N ALA A 97 -7.97 -6.22 -2.49
CA ALA A 97 -8.37 -5.93 -3.86
C ALA A 97 -7.41 -4.95 -4.55
N ASP A 98 -7.03 -5.23 -5.79
CA ASP A 98 -6.23 -4.31 -6.62
C ASP A 98 -7.15 -3.22 -7.21
N ALA A 99 -7.01 -2.00 -6.71
CA ALA A 99 -7.77 -0.82 -7.15
C ALA A 99 -6.96 0.11 -8.06
N THR A 100 -5.79 -0.34 -8.55
CA THR A 100 -4.86 0.48 -9.36
C THR A 100 -5.51 1.05 -10.63
N ALA A 101 -6.49 0.36 -11.21
CA ALA A 101 -7.21 0.79 -12.42
C ALA A 101 -8.47 1.64 -12.13
N SER A 102 -8.82 1.90 -10.87
CA SER A 102 -10.19 2.25 -10.47
C SER A 102 -10.45 3.73 -10.16
N THR A 103 -9.64 4.67 -10.65
CA THR A 103 -10.04 6.10 -10.70
C THR A 103 -10.42 6.54 -12.11
N SER A 104 -11.25 5.76 -12.80
CA SER A 104 -12.11 6.28 -13.87
C SER A 104 -13.55 6.27 -13.37
N SER A 105 -13.89 7.25 -12.53
CA SER A 105 -15.27 7.64 -12.21
C SER A 105 -15.24 9.00 -11.51
N ALA A 106 -14.97 10.06 -12.26
CA ALA A 106 -15.35 11.44 -11.92
C ALA A 106 -15.21 12.34 -13.16
N HIS A 107 -16.13 12.20 -14.11
CA HIS A 107 -16.95 13.28 -14.71
C HIS A 107 -17.65 12.81 -15.99
#